data_AF-A0A7J2Y6F4-F1
#
_entry.id   AF-A0A7J2Y6F4-F1
#
_cell.length_a   1.000
_cell.length_b   1.000
_cell.length_c   1.000
_cell.angle_alpha   90.00
_cell.angle_beta   90.00
_cell.angle_gamma   90.00
#
_symmetry.space_group_name_H-M   'P 1'
#
loop_
_entity.id
_entity.type
_entity.pdbx_description
1 polymer ?
#
loop_
_entity_poly.entity_id
_entity_poly.type
_entity_poly.pdbx_seq_one_letter_code
_entity_poly.pdbx_strand_id
1 'polypeptide(L)'
;VANRAHHADIGGIAPGSMPSDATCLEEEGIVFPPEKFLDRGRERRAVLDRFRRRTRNPKERLGDLRAQVAANELGARRVRELVERTGATRHRADAAEILDYSERRVRAVIARLPRGTWEAEDFLEAPGDVRPSRIRIAAKVTIGGSGLTVDFEGTDRQVRGNLNAPFPVTLSSAYYVLRCLTDPEAPPNAGAYRPLRVLASEGTVVRARSPAAVAAGNVETSQRIVDVLFRALAVPLADRVPAQSQGTMNNVTIGSDRRPGFSYYETIAGGEGALPYRAGMDGVHTHMTNTRNTPVEALELAYPLRVEEYRLMPGSGGGGRFRGGDGIRRAVRLLASSAVVSVISDRRAIPPKGERGGEAGRRGRNRLVRGGRSVVLPAKVTLRLRRGDLLVIETPGGGGWGTPPVPG
;
A
#
# COMPACT_ATOMS: atom_id res chain seq x y z
N VAL A 1 19.84 -6.31 -13.85
CA VAL A 1 19.59 -6.04 -12.42
C VAL A 1 18.77 -4.77 -12.33
N ALA A 2 17.78 -4.75 -11.46
CA ALA A 2 16.96 -3.57 -11.22
C ALA A 2 16.68 -3.46 -9.71
N ASN A 3 16.44 -2.25 -9.24
CA ASN A 3 15.91 -2.00 -7.91
C ASN A 3 14.84 -0.92 -7.97
N ARG A 4 14.05 -0.86 -6.90
CA ARG A 4 13.03 0.16 -6.69
C ARG A 4 13.08 0.55 -5.23
N ALA A 5 13.19 1.84 -4.97
CA ALA A 5 13.13 2.41 -3.63
C ALA A 5 12.05 3.49 -3.59
N HIS A 6 11.41 3.65 -2.43
CA HIS A 6 10.49 4.76 -2.20
C HIS A 6 11.30 6.03 -1.92
N HIS A 7 10.95 7.13 -2.58
CA HIS A 7 11.50 8.46 -2.31
C HIS A 7 10.45 9.26 -1.57
N ALA A 8 10.77 9.75 -0.36
CA ALA A 8 9.80 10.39 0.51
C ALA A 8 9.26 11.72 -0.03
N ASP A 9 9.90 12.31 -1.03
CA ASP A 9 9.40 13.47 -1.76
C ASP A 9 10.07 13.52 -3.13
N ILE A 10 9.26 13.67 -4.19
CA ILE A 10 9.74 13.84 -5.57
C ILE A 10 9.20 15.14 -6.17
N GLY A 11 8.90 16.13 -5.34
CA GLY A 11 8.58 17.48 -5.78
C GLY A 11 7.12 17.79 -6.06
N GLY A 12 6.18 16.97 -5.61
CA GLY A 12 4.73 17.22 -5.72
C GLY A 12 4.29 18.51 -5.03
N ILE A 13 3.05 18.93 -5.23
CA ILE A 13 2.51 20.21 -4.72
C ILE A 13 2.47 20.25 -3.18
N ALA A 14 2.28 19.10 -2.53
CA ALA A 14 2.39 18.95 -1.07
C ALA A 14 3.64 18.14 -0.66
N PRO A 15 4.17 18.33 0.56
CA PRO A 15 5.25 17.50 1.10
C PRO A 15 4.85 16.03 1.12
N GLY A 16 5.82 15.16 0.88
CA GLY A 16 5.56 13.73 0.76
C GLY A 16 5.23 13.29 -0.67
N SER A 17 4.98 14.23 -1.59
CA SER A 17 4.45 13.93 -2.93
C SER A 17 3.11 13.18 -2.92
N MET A 18 2.38 13.24 -1.80
CA MET A 18 1.09 12.57 -1.60
C MET A 18 -0.03 13.58 -1.19
N PRO A 19 -0.26 14.68 -1.94
CA PRO A 19 -1.43 15.52 -1.71
C PRO A 19 -2.71 14.70 -1.88
N SER A 20 -3.62 14.74 -0.91
CA SER A 20 -4.88 13.97 -0.94
C SER A 20 -5.87 14.46 -2.00
N ASP A 21 -5.66 15.67 -2.48
CA ASP A 21 -6.50 16.43 -3.42
C ASP A 21 -5.87 16.54 -4.82
N ALA A 22 -4.75 15.85 -5.10
CA ALA A 22 -4.22 15.79 -6.45
C ALA A 22 -5.21 15.13 -7.42
N THR A 23 -5.34 15.74 -8.60
CA THR A 23 -6.21 15.33 -9.69
C THR A 23 -5.43 14.92 -10.94
N CYS A 24 -4.19 15.41 -11.12
CA CYS A 24 -3.28 14.97 -12.16
C CYS A 24 -1.89 14.58 -11.65
N LEU A 25 -1.16 13.81 -12.46
CA LEU A 25 0.13 13.23 -12.11
C LEU A 25 1.21 14.30 -11.83
N GLU A 26 1.15 15.44 -12.51
CA GLU A 26 2.08 16.56 -12.32
C GLU A 26 2.00 17.19 -10.92
N GLU A 27 0.85 17.05 -10.26
CA GLU A 27 0.65 17.51 -8.88
C GLU A 27 1.35 16.58 -7.87
N GLU A 28 1.61 15.32 -8.25
CA GLU A 28 2.23 14.31 -7.38
C GLU A 28 3.76 14.35 -7.44
N GLY A 29 4.33 14.95 -8.48
CA GLY A 29 5.75 15.25 -8.56
C GLY A 29 6.34 15.04 -9.96
N ILE A 30 7.65 14.81 -10.00
CA ILE A 30 8.36 14.64 -11.27
C ILE A 30 8.05 13.27 -11.87
N VAL A 31 7.60 13.28 -13.13
CA VAL A 31 7.49 12.08 -13.95
C VAL A 31 8.75 11.94 -14.79
N PHE A 32 9.54 10.91 -14.52
CA PHE A 32 10.72 10.58 -15.33
C PHE A 32 10.34 9.56 -16.40
N PRO A 33 10.46 9.88 -17.70
CA PRO A 33 10.45 8.83 -18.72
C PRO A 33 11.68 7.92 -18.54
N PRO A 34 11.68 6.71 -19.11
CA PRO A 34 12.87 5.87 -19.14
C PRO A 34 14.05 6.62 -19.79
N GLU A 35 15.01 7.04 -18.97
CA GLU A 35 16.20 7.78 -19.41
C GLU A 35 17.43 7.40 -18.60
N LYS A 36 18.62 7.67 -19.15
CA LYS A 36 19.89 7.39 -18.48
C LYS A 36 20.12 8.37 -17.31
N PHE A 37 20.22 7.86 -16.09
CA PHE A 37 20.75 8.62 -14.96
C PHE A 37 22.29 8.77 -15.05
N LEU A 38 22.98 7.67 -15.40
CA LEU A 38 24.41 7.65 -15.67
C LEU A 38 24.67 7.38 -17.16
N ASP A 39 25.69 8.01 -17.72
CA ASP A 39 26.25 7.64 -19.02
C ASP A 39 27.76 7.41 -18.87
N ARG A 40 28.21 6.19 -19.20
CA ARG A 40 29.61 5.74 -18.99
C ARG A 40 30.14 6.05 -17.58
N GLY A 41 29.33 5.78 -16.55
CA GLY A 41 29.66 5.99 -15.14
C GLY A 41 29.56 7.45 -14.65
N ARG A 42 29.15 8.40 -15.51
CA ARG A 42 29.03 9.82 -15.14
C ARG A 42 27.57 10.23 -15.01
N GLU A 43 27.24 10.93 -13.93
CA GLU A 43 25.88 11.46 -13.71
C GLU A 43 25.50 12.48 -14.79
N ARG A 44 24.31 12.31 -15.38
CA ARG A 44 23.82 13.26 -16.39
C ARG A 44 23.30 14.52 -15.72
N ARG A 45 24.01 15.63 -15.94
CA ARG A 45 23.69 16.96 -15.36
C ARG A 45 22.24 17.38 -15.58
N ALA A 46 21.67 17.16 -16.76
CA ALA A 46 20.28 17.51 -17.05
C ALA A 46 19.26 16.81 -16.12
N VAL A 47 19.48 15.53 -15.81
CA VAL A 47 18.61 14.74 -14.91
C VAL A 47 18.76 15.24 -13.47
N LEU A 48 20.01 15.42 -13.02
CA LEU A 48 20.31 15.95 -11.70
C LEU A 48 19.69 17.33 -11.48
N ASP A 49 19.82 18.22 -12.45
CA ASP A 49 19.35 19.60 -12.32
C ASP A 49 17.81 19.66 -12.32
N ARG A 50 17.13 18.82 -13.11
CA ARG A 50 15.67 18.68 -13.04
C ARG A 50 15.21 18.17 -11.68
N PHE A 51 15.89 17.14 -11.15
CA PHE A 51 15.60 16.59 -9.83
C PHE A 51 15.83 17.60 -8.71
N ARG A 52 16.99 18.27 -8.70
CA ARG A 52 17.36 19.28 -7.69
C ARG A 52 16.38 20.44 -7.62
N ARG A 53 15.92 20.95 -8.77
CA ARG A 53 14.98 22.09 -8.83
C ARG A 53 13.59 21.75 -8.29
N ARG A 54 13.17 20.50 -8.42
CA ARG A 54 11.80 20.09 -8.15
C ARG A 54 11.64 19.45 -6.78
N THR A 55 12.66 18.83 -6.21
CA THR A 55 12.56 18.06 -4.96
C THR A 55 12.80 18.93 -3.71
N ARG A 56 12.07 18.69 -2.60
CA ARG A 56 12.18 19.52 -1.37
C ARG A 56 13.50 19.35 -0.61
N ASN A 57 14.06 18.14 -0.61
CA ASN A 57 15.34 17.82 0.02
C ASN A 57 16.32 17.18 -0.97
N PRO A 58 16.90 17.96 -1.91
CA PRO A 58 17.64 17.40 -3.03
C PRO A 58 18.93 16.67 -2.61
N LYS A 59 19.58 17.06 -1.50
CA LYS A 59 20.80 16.40 -1.03
C LYS A 59 20.54 14.94 -0.62
N GLU A 60 19.52 14.74 0.21
CA GLU A 60 19.10 13.41 0.67
C GLU A 60 18.64 12.55 -0.50
N ARG A 61 17.80 13.11 -1.38
CA ARG A 61 17.18 12.36 -2.49
C ARG A 61 18.19 11.97 -3.58
N LEU A 62 19.24 12.76 -3.79
CA LEU A 62 20.37 12.34 -4.62
C LEU A 62 21.19 11.23 -3.97
N GLY A 63 21.28 11.20 -2.64
CA GLY A 63 21.82 10.09 -1.89
C GLY A 63 21.08 8.79 -2.18
N ASP A 64 19.74 8.81 -2.17
CA ASP A 64 18.89 7.66 -2.52
C ASP A 64 19.18 7.13 -3.93
N LEU A 65 19.24 8.01 -4.93
CA LEU A 65 19.55 7.62 -6.32
C LEU A 65 20.95 6.99 -6.44
N ARG A 66 21.95 7.55 -5.75
CA ARG A 66 23.31 7.01 -5.74
C ARG A 66 23.39 5.67 -5.01
N ALA A 67 22.64 5.49 -3.93
CA ALA A 67 22.52 4.20 -3.24
C ALA A 67 21.88 3.15 -4.16
N GLN A 68 20.85 3.53 -4.92
CA GLN A 68 20.25 2.66 -5.93
C GLN A 68 21.24 2.29 -7.05
N VAL A 69 22.07 3.22 -7.52
CA VAL A 69 23.17 2.93 -8.45
C VAL A 69 24.11 1.90 -7.86
N ALA A 70 24.65 2.14 -6.66
CA ALA A 70 25.62 1.27 -6.01
C ALA A 70 25.07 -0.17 -5.81
N ALA A 71 23.80 -0.29 -5.43
CA ALA A 71 23.13 -1.58 -5.31
C ALA A 71 23.03 -2.33 -6.65
N ASN A 72 22.69 -1.62 -7.73
CA ASN A 72 22.61 -2.22 -9.07
C ASN A 72 23.99 -2.60 -9.61
N GLU A 73 25.04 -1.82 -9.34
CA GLU A 73 26.42 -2.12 -9.72
C GLU A 73 26.94 -3.37 -9.01
N LEU A 74 26.71 -3.48 -7.69
CA LEU A 74 27.01 -4.69 -6.93
C LEU A 74 26.28 -5.90 -7.51
N GLY A 75 24.97 -5.79 -7.73
CA GLY A 75 24.19 -6.87 -8.32
C GLY A 75 24.71 -7.28 -9.71
N ALA A 76 25.04 -6.31 -10.57
CA ALA A 76 25.60 -6.58 -11.89
C ALA A 76 26.96 -7.28 -11.81
N ARG A 77 27.81 -6.91 -10.83
CA ARG A 77 29.06 -7.62 -10.56
C ARG A 77 28.81 -9.06 -10.12
N ARG A 78 27.91 -9.31 -9.16
CA ARG A 78 27.60 -10.67 -8.69
C ARG A 78 27.01 -11.56 -9.77
N VAL A 79 26.17 -11.02 -10.65
CA VAL A 79 25.66 -11.76 -11.81
C VAL A 79 26.79 -12.12 -12.78
N ARG A 80 27.75 -11.21 -13.03
CA ARG A 80 28.93 -11.52 -13.86
C ARG A 80 29.78 -12.62 -13.26
N GLU A 81 30.12 -12.52 -11.97
CA GLU A 81 30.87 -13.56 -11.26
C GLU A 81 30.18 -14.94 -11.33
N LEU A 82 28.83 -14.97 -11.25
CA LEU A 82 28.07 -16.21 -11.42
C LEU A 82 28.18 -16.75 -12.84
N VAL A 83 28.02 -15.89 -13.85
CA VAL A 83 28.11 -16.26 -15.27
C VAL A 83 29.52 -16.75 -15.63
N GLU A 84 30.58 -16.13 -15.10
CA GLU A 84 31.97 -16.57 -15.28
C GLU A 84 32.20 -17.97 -14.72
N ARG A 85 31.59 -18.29 -13.56
CA ARG A 85 31.70 -19.61 -12.93
C ARG A 85 30.89 -20.70 -13.62
N THR A 86 29.69 -20.40 -14.11
CA THR A 86 28.76 -21.42 -14.64
C THR A 86 28.74 -21.50 -16.16
N GLY A 87 29.25 -20.48 -16.85
CA GLY A 87 29.06 -20.28 -18.28
C GLY A 87 27.70 -19.63 -18.59
N ALA A 88 27.68 -18.78 -19.62
CA ALA A 88 26.51 -17.98 -19.99
C ALA A 88 25.32 -18.83 -20.46
N THR A 89 25.58 -19.92 -21.19
CA THR A 89 24.52 -20.83 -21.68
C THR A 89 23.80 -21.49 -20.51
N ARG A 90 24.56 -22.07 -19.57
CA ARG A 90 23.99 -22.72 -18.39
C ARG A 90 23.25 -21.73 -17.50
N HIS A 91 23.81 -20.55 -17.26
CA HIS A 91 23.14 -19.50 -16.47
C HIS A 91 21.76 -19.12 -17.04
N ARG A 92 21.64 -18.98 -18.37
CA ARG A 92 20.34 -18.69 -19.01
C ARG A 92 19.36 -19.85 -18.86
N ALA A 93 19.82 -21.09 -19.04
CA ALA A 93 19.00 -22.28 -18.86
C ALA A 93 18.49 -22.38 -17.40
N ASP A 94 19.38 -22.20 -16.41
CA ASP A 94 19.02 -22.22 -15.00
C ASP A 94 18.03 -21.09 -14.65
N ALA A 95 18.22 -19.89 -15.22
CA ALA A 95 17.29 -18.78 -15.02
C ALA A 95 15.88 -19.07 -15.59
N ALA A 96 15.81 -19.70 -16.76
CA ALA A 96 14.53 -20.13 -17.34
C ALA A 96 13.88 -21.23 -16.48
N GLU A 97 14.67 -22.21 -16.05
CA GLU A 97 14.18 -23.33 -15.24
C GLU A 97 13.66 -22.88 -13.88
N ILE A 98 14.27 -21.87 -13.24
CA ILE A 98 13.74 -21.31 -11.97
C ILE A 98 12.35 -20.70 -12.18
N LEU A 99 12.10 -20.05 -13.33
CA LEU A 99 10.76 -19.53 -13.66
C LEU A 99 9.77 -20.67 -13.86
N ASP A 100 10.15 -21.69 -14.65
CA ASP A 100 9.29 -22.84 -14.96
C ASP A 100 8.99 -23.66 -13.70
N TYR A 101 9.97 -23.84 -12.82
CA TYR A 101 9.81 -24.49 -11.52
C TYR A 101 8.80 -23.74 -10.63
N SER A 102 8.89 -22.42 -10.59
CA SER A 102 7.98 -21.59 -9.80
C SER A 102 6.55 -21.66 -10.34
N GLU A 103 6.39 -21.69 -11.67
CA GLU A 103 5.11 -21.92 -12.32
C GLU A 103 4.55 -23.30 -11.94
N ARG A 104 5.34 -24.38 -12.06
CA ARG A 104 4.90 -25.74 -11.72
C ARG A 104 4.42 -25.85 -10.28
N ARG A 105 5.13 -25.25 -9.33
CA ARG A 105 4.73 -25.23 -7.90
C ARG A 105 3.39 -24.53 -7.69
N VAL A 106 3.22 -23.33 -8.26
CA VAL A 106 1.97 -22.57 -8.11
C VAL A 106 0.80 -23.29 -8.78
N ARG A 107 0.98 -23.81 -10.00
CA ARG A 107 -0.07 -24.59 -10.70
C ARG A 107 -0.49 -25.85 -9.94
N ALA A 108 0.47 -26.54 -9.30
CA ALA A 108 0.18 -27.73 -8.51
C ALA A 108 -0.73 -27.42 -7.30
N VAL A 109 -0.58 -26.25 -6.68
CA VAL A 109 -1.49 -25.81 -5.61
C VAL A 109 -2.84 -25.39 -6.18
N ILE A 110 -2.86 -24.60 -7.25
CA ILE A 110 -4.11 -24.16 -7.91
C ILE A 110 -4.97 -25.36 -8.33
N ALA A 111 -4.36 -26.43 -8.85
CA ALA A 111 -5.08 -27.63 -9.29
C ALA A 111 -5.88 -28.33 -8.18
N ARG A 112 -5.55 -28.07 -6.91
CA ARG A 112 -6.24 -28.61 -5.72
C ARG A 112 -7.27 -27.66 -5.14
N LEU A 113 -7.34 -26.42 -5.62
CA LEU A 113 -8.35 -25.45 -5.19
C LEU A 113 -9.71 -25.81 -5.81
N PRO A 114 -10.82 -25.46 -5.13
CA PRO A 114 -12.16 -25.63 -5.68
C PRO A 114 -12.30 -24.91 -7.02
N ARG A 115 -12.97 -25.58 -7.97
CA ARG A 115 -13.27 -25.01 -9.28
C ARG A 115 -14.57 -24.21 -9.21
N GLY A 116 -14.60 -23.08 -9.87
CA GLY A 116 -15.77 -22.22 -9.90
C GLY A 116 -15.43 -20.76 -10.11
N THR A 117 -16.48 -19.95 -10.03
CA THR A 117 -16.41 -18.50 -10.17
C THR A 117 -17.13 -17.86 -8.99
N TRP A 118 -16.47 -16.90 -8.37
CA TRP A 118 -17.02 -16.16 -7.23
C TRP A 118 -16.78 -14.67 -7.41
N GLU A 119 -17.67 -13.86 -6.89
CA GLU A 119 -17.65 -12.42 -7.03
C GLU A 119 -17.73 -11.73 -5.68
N ALA A 120 -17.10 -10.57 -5.60
CA ALA A 120 -17.25 -9.68 -4.47
C ALA A 120 -17.05 -8.23 -4.92
N GLU A 121 -17.55 -7.33 -4.08
CA GLU A 121 -17.29 -5.91 -4.19
C GLU A 121 -17.06 -5.28 -2.82
N ASP A 122 -16.33 -4.18 -2.83
CA ASP A 122 -16.12 -3.30 -1.69
C ASP A 122 -15.79 -1.88 -2.18
N PHE A 123 -15.75 -0.90 -1.27
CA PHE A 123 -15.77 0.51 -1.63
C PHE A 123 -14.64 1.31 -0.99
N LEU A 124 -13.98 2.15 -1.79
CA LEU A 124 -13.10 3.20 -1.30
C LEU A 124 -13.90 4.45 -0.90
N GLU A 125 -13.41 5.19 0.09
CA GLU A 125 -13.97 6.47 0.51
C GLU A 125 -13.33 7.61 -0.31
N ALA A 126 -14.10 8.31 -1.13
CA ALA A 126 -13.57 9.44 -1.92
C ALA A 126 -13.38 10.70 -1.06
N PRO A 127 -12.39 11.57 -1.35
CA PRO A 127 -12.22 12.85 -0.66
C PRO A 127 -13.33 13.86 -1.03
N GLY A 128 -13.77 14.66 -0.05
CA GLY A 128 -14.57 15.87 -0.28
C GLY A 128 -15.86 15.68 -1.11
N ASP A 129 -16.07 16.56 -2.09
CA ASP A 129 -17.24 16.57 -2.98
C ASP A 129 -17.13 15.62 -4.18
N VAL A 130 -16.11 14.77 -4.23
CA VAL A 130 -15.97 13.79 -5.33
C VAL A 130 -17.20 12.89 -5.37
N ARG A 131 -17.86 12.85 -6.52
CA ARG A 131 -19.01 11.98 -6.80
C ARG A 131 -18.59 10.85 -7.74
N PRO A 132 -18.89 9.58 -7.42
CA PRO A 132 -19.55 9.12 -6.18
C PRO A 132 -18.63 9.25 -4.95
N SER A 133 -19.22 9.47 -3.76
CA SER A 133 -18.47 9.54 -2.49
C SER A 133 -17.90 8.19 -2.06
N ARG A 134 -18.34 7.11 -2.71
CA ARG A 134 -17.82 5.76 -2.62
C ARG A 134 -17.45 5.27 -4.01
N ILE A 135 -16.25 4.73 -4.15
CA ILE A 135 -15.75 4.22 -5.43
C ILE A 135 -15.76 2.69 -5.34
N ARG A 136 -16.53 2.05 -6.21
CA ARG A 136 -16.72 0.61 -6.23
C ARG A 136 -15.53 -0.10 -6.86
N ILE A 137 -14.99 -1.08 -6.15
CA ILE A 137 -14.07 -2.09 -6.66
C ILE A 137 -14.83 -3.41 -6.69
N ALA A 138 -15.02 -3.98 -7.87
CA ALA A 138 -15.69 -5.25 -8.08
C ALA A 138 -14.73 -6.22 -8.75
N ALA A 139 -14.71 -7.47 -8.30
CA ALA A 139 -13.92 -8.52 -8.92
C ALA A 139 -14.67 -9.84 -8.97
N LYS A 140 -14.50 -10.53 -10.09
CA LYS A 140 -14.92 -11.91 -10.32
C LYS A 140 -13.67 -12.78 -10.44
N VAL A 141 -13.55 -13.76 -9.56
CA VAL A 141 -12.42 -14.69 -9.50
C VAL A 141 -12.87 -16.05 -10.00
N THR A 142 -12.24 -16.54 -11.07
CA THR A 142 -12.48 -17.87 -11.64
C THR A 142 -11.28 -18.76 -11.42
N ILE A 143 -11.49 -19.91 -10.77
CA ILE A 143 -10.50 -20.96 -10.58
C ILE A 143 -10.90 -22.13 -11.48
N GLY A 144 -10.02 -22.49 -12.42
CA GLY A 144 -10.30 -23.54 -13.39
C GLY A 144 -9.05 -24.00 -14.15
N GLY A 145 -9.08 -25.25 -14.64
CA GLY A 145 -7.91 -25.86 -15.26
C GLY A 145 -6.71 -25.87 -14.30
N SER A 146 -5.59 -25.27 -14.74
CA SER A 146 -4.37 -25.10 -13.95
C SER A 146 -4.06 -23.63 -13.60
N GLY A 147 -5.07 -22.75 -13.63
CA GLY A 147 -4.88 -21.30 -13.47
C GLY A 147 -6.02 -20.58 -12.76
N LEU A 148 -5.84 -19.27 -12.61
CA LEU A 148 -6.78 -18.36 -11.96
C LEU A 148 -6.98 -17.13 -12.86
N THR A 149 -8.23 -16.70 -13.02
CA THR A 149 -8.56 -15.43 -13.70
C THR A 149 -9.23 -14.49 -12.72
N VAL A 150 -8.70 -13.27 -12.63
CA VAL A 150 -9.32 -12.15 -11.92
C VAL A 150 -9.85 -11.17 -12.95
N ASP A 151 -11.14 -10.90 -12.93
CA ASP A 151 -11.81 -9.96 -13.81
C ASP A 151 -12.42 -8.81 -13.00
N PHE A 152 -11.96 -7.59 -13.27
CA PHE A 152 -12.41 -6.37 -12.60
C PHE A 152 -13.57 -5.66 -13.32
N GLU A 153 -14.27 -6.35 -14.23
CA GLU A 153 -15.54 -5.85 -14.78
C GLU A 153 -16.49 -5.38 -13.67
N GLY A 154 -17.17 -4.25 -13.91
CA GLY A 154 -18.01 -3.58 -12.92
C GLY A 154 -17.27 -2.57 -12.02
N THR A 155 -15.94 -2.61 -11.93
CA THR A 155 -15.19 -1.58 -11.19
C THR A 155 -15.42 -0.18 -11.79
N ASP A 156 -15.58 0.82 -10.91
CA ASP A 156 -15.87 2.20 -11.31
C ASP A 156 -14.78 2.81 -12.20
N ARG A 157 -15.18 3.84 -12.96
CA ARG A 157 -14.27 4.65 -13.77
C ARG A 157 -13.22 5.34 -12.87
N GLN A 158 -12.07 5.65 -13.46
CA GLN A 158 -11.08 6.48 -12.78
C GLN A 158 -11.71 7.82 -12.34
N VAL A 159 -11.32 8.29 -11.16
CA VAL A 159 -11.89 9.47 -10.52
C VAL A 159 -11.00 10.70 -10.68
N ARG A 160 -11.59 11.89 -10.55
CA ARG A 160 -10.84 13.15 -10.41
C ARG A 160 -10.27 13.25 -9.00
N GLY A 161 -9.16 12.55 -8.78
CA GLY A 161 -8.47 12.41 -7.49
C GLY A 161 -7.29 11.45 -7.64
N ASN A 162 -6.59 11.16 -6.55
CA ASN A 162 -5.36 10.36 -6.58
C ASN A 162 -5.56 8.86 -6.27
N LEU A 163 -6.81 8.40 -6.11
CA LEU A 163 -7.15 6.99 -5.81
C LEU A 163 -7.02 6.07 -7.04
N ASN A 164 -6.61 6.59 -8.18
CA ASN A 164 -6.47 5.78 -9.38
C ASN A 164 -5.23 4.90 -9.29
N ALA A 165 -5.35 3.62 -9.61
CA ALA A 165 -4.24 2.68 -9.65
C ALA A 165 -3.77 2.47 -11.11
N PRO A 166 -2.48 2.67 -11.39
CA PRO A 166 -1.87 2.18 -12.61
C PRO A 166 -1.99 0.65 -12.63
N PHE A 167 -2.15 0.06 -13.82
CA PHE A 167 -2.37 -1.39 -13.93
C PHE A 167 -1.32 -2.25 -13.20
N PRO A 168 -0.01 -1.88 -13.16
CA PRO A 168 0.98 -2.62 -12.36
C PRO A 168 0.62 -2.74 -10.87
N VAL A 169 -0.03 -1.74 -10.26
CA VAL A 169 -0.48 -1.81 -8.86
C VAL A 169 -1.59 -2.86 -8.69
N THR A 170 -2.52 -2.91 -9.64
CA THR A 170 -3.58 -3.92 -9.68
C THR A 170 -3.02 -5.32 -9.86
N LEU A 171 -2.05 -5.49 -10.76
CA LEU A 171 -1.33 -6.75 -10.94
C LEU A 171 -0.61 -7.17 -9.65
N SER A 172 0.14 -6.26 -9.00
CA SER A 172 0.82 -6.56 -7.74
C SER A 172 -0.12 -6.99 -6.63
N SER A 173 -1.32 -6.38 -6.55
CA SER A 173 -2.34 -6.75 -5.57
C SER A 173 -2.88 -8.17 -5.83
N ALA A 174 -3.11 -8.53 -7.09
CA ALA A 174 -3.53 -9.87 -7.46
C ALA A 174 -2.42 -10.92 -7.26
N TYR A 175 -1.15 -10.58 -7.53
CA TYR A 175 0.00 -11.43 -7.25
C TYR A 175 0.18 -11.70 -5.75
N TYR A 176 -0.05 -10.68 -4.92
CA TYR A 176 -0.03 -10.82 -3.47
C TYR A 176 -1.08 -11.83 -3.01
N VAL A 177 -2.32 -11.70 -3.45
CA VAL A 177 -3.40 -12.64 -3.08
C VAL A 177 -3.10 -14.06 -3.57
N LEU A 178 -2.62 -14.22 -4.80
CA LEU A 178 -2.20 -15.52 -5.32
C LEU A 178 -1.13 -16.15 -4.40
N ARG A 179 -0.13 -15.38 -3.99
CA ARG A 179 0.94 -15.85 -3.10
C ARG A 179 0.42 -16.26 -1.72
N CYS A 180 -0.52 -15.50 -1.15
CA CYS A 180 -1.14 -15.83 0.13
C CYS A 180 -1.94 -17.15 0.08
N LEU A 181 -2.52 -17.49 -1.07
CA LEU A 181 -3.39 -18.67 -1.21
C LEU A 181 -2.67 -19.92 -1.72
N THR A 182 -1.48 -19.74 -2.28
CA THR A 182 -0.71 -20.82 -2.92
C THR A 182 0.50 -21.22 -2.07
N ASP A 183 1.68 -21.30 -2.68
CA ASP A 183 2.89 -21.82 -2.06
C ASP A 183 3.81 -20.67 -1.63
N PRO A 184 3.92 -20.37 -0.32
CA PRO A 184 4.80 -19.30 0.17
C PRO A 184 6.28 -19.61 -0.07
N GLU A 185 6.65 -20.88 -0.16
CA GLU A 185 8.02 -21.37 -0.37
C GLU A 185 8.39 -21.47 -1.86
N ALA A 186 7.44 -21.27 -2.78
CA ALA A 186 7.77 -21.15 -4.20
C ALA A 186 8.65 -19.91 -4.44
N PRO A 187 9.66 -19.98 -5.32
CA PRO A 187 10.53 -18.83 -5.58
C PRO A 187 9.71 -17.61 -6.08
N PRO A 188 9.90 -16.41 -5.50
CA PRO A 188 9.06 -15.25 -5.78
C PRO A 188 9.50 -14.54 -7.08
N ASN A 189 9.16 -15.11 -8.23
CA ASN A 189 9.51 -14.57 -9.55
C ASN A 189 8.32 -14.60 -10.52
N ALA A 190 8.52 -14.07 -11.74
CA ALA A 190 7.47 -13.95 -12.75
C ALA A 190 6.85 -15.30 -13.16
N GLY A 191 7.57 -16.41 -13.02
CA GLY A 191 7.04 -17.76 -13.27
C GLY A 191 5.88 -18.12 -12.33
N ALA A 192 5.98 -17.73 -11.05
CA ALA A 192 4.93 -17.93 -10.06
C ALA A 192 3.60 -17.21 -10.42
N TYR A 193 3.66 -16.20 -11.29
CA TYR A 193 2.49 -15.41 -11.69
C TYR A 193 1.92 -15.80 -13.06
N ARG A 194 2.61 -16.62 -13.86
CA ARG A 194 2.10 -17.12 -15.16
C ARG A 194 0.75 -17.84 -15.10
N PRO A 195 0.37 -18.52 -13.99
CA PRO A 195 -0.97 -19.11 -13.88
C PRO A 195 -2.10 -18.10 -13.67
N LEU A 196 -1.78 -16.83 -13.42
CA LEU A 196 -2.73 -15.76 -13.15
C LEU A 196 -2.99 -14.90 -14.37
N ARG A 197 -4.26 -14.79 -14.76
CA ARG A 197 -4.73 -13.81 -15.74
C ARG A 197 -5.49 -12.71 -15.00
N VAL A 198 -5.14 -11.45 -15.25
CA VAL A 198 -5.84 -10.29 -14.68
C VAL A 198 -6.43 -9.44 -15.80
N LEU A 199 -7.72 -9.18 -15.73
CA LEU A 199 -8.50 -8.42 -16.70
C LEU A 199 -9.07 -7.17 -16.02
N ALA A 200 -8.89 -6.02 -16.66
CA ALA A 200 -9.50 -4.76 -16.25
C ALA A 200 -9.69 -3.87 -17.49
N SER A 201 -10.82 -3.20 -17.60
CA SER A 201 -11.05 -2.21 -18.65
C SER A 201 -10.19 -0.98 -18.41
N GLU A 202 -9.55 -0.48 -19.46
CA GLU A 202 -8.75 0.75 -19.38
C GLU A 202 -9.64 1.96 -19.04
N GLY A 203 -9.13 2.90 -18.25
CA GLY A 203 -9.89 4.05 -17.76
C GLY A 203 -10.77 3.75 -16.53
N THR A 204 -10.59 2.60 -15.90
CA THR A 204 -11.17 2.28 -14.58
C THR A 204 -10.21 2.70 -13.47
N VAL A 205 -10.71 2.81 -12.23
CA VAL A 205 -9.87 3.15 -11.07
C VAL A 205 -8.77 2.11 -10.82
N VAL A 206 -8.89 0.88 -11.34
CA VAL A 206 -7.87 -0.18 -11.24
C VAL A 206 -7.03 -0.35 -12.53
N ARG A 207 -7.27 0.46 -13.55
CA ARG A 207 -6.48 0.50 -14.78
C ARG A 207 -6.51 1.91 -15.36
N ALA A 208 -5.98 2.83 -14.55
CA ALA A 208 -6.04 4.26 -14.82
C ALA A 208 -5.23 4.66 -16.06
N ARG A 209 -5.73 5.69 -16.77
CA ARG A 209 -5.02 6.36 -17.86
C ARG A 209 -4.32 7.61 -17.35
N SER A 210 -3.12 7.85 -17.87
CA SER A 210 -2.46 9.15 -17.78
C SER A 210 -3.35 10.23 -18.41
N PRO A 211 -3.40 11.46 -17.87
CA PRO A 211 -2.56 12.03 -16.81
C PRO A 211 -3.20 12.04 -15.42
N ALA A 212 -4.12 11.10 -15.11
CA ALA A 212 -4.74 11.06 -13.79
C ALA A 212 -3.70 10.91 -12.65
N ALA A 213 -4.00 11.53 -11.51
CA ALA A 213 -3.26 11.33 -10.26
C ALA A 213 -3.42 9.88 -9.76
N VAL A 214 -2.34 9.29 -9.23
CA VAL A 214 -2.26 7.85 -8.90
C VAL A 214 -1.60 7.51 -7.56
N ALA A 215 -1.14 8.51 -6.81
CA ALA A 215 -0.39 8.34 -5.57
C ALA A 215 -1.12 7.45 -4.56
N ALA A 216 -2.41 7.69 -4.34
CA ALA A 216 -3.23 6.90 -3.43
C ALA A 216 -3.68 5.55 -4.00
N GLY A 217 -3.52 5.32 -5.31
CA GLY A 217 -3.73 4.02 -5.92
C GLY A 217 -2.87 2.92 -5.29
N ASN A 218 -1.61 3.24 -4.98
CA ASN A 218 -0.70 2.31 -4.32
C ASN A 218 -1.02 2.07 -2.84
N VAL A 219 -1.61 3.05 -2.14
CA VAL A 219 -1.80 2.97 -0.67
C VAL A 219 -3.20 2.52 -0.24
N GLU A 220 -4.25 2.94 -0.95
CA GLU A 220 -5.64 2.64 -0.55
C GLU A 220 -6.34 1.72 -1.56
N THR A 221 -6.23 2.01 -2.85
CA THR A 221 -6.89 1.20 -3.90
C THR A 221 -6.34 -0.21 -3.95
N SER A 222 -5.02 -0.36 -3.80
CA SER A 222 -4.36 -1.67 -3.68
C SER A 222 -4.89 -2.49 -2.48
N GLN A 223 -5.08 -1.85 -1.31
CA GLN A 223 -5.67 -2.50 -0.13
C GLN A 223 -7.09 -2.98 -0.43
N ARG A 224 -7.89 -2.13 -1.08
CA ARG A 224 -9.27 -2.50 -1.44
C ARG A 224 -9.35 -3.61 -2.47
N ILE A 225 -8.44 -3.64 -3.45
CA ILE A 225 -8.33 -4.75 -4.39
C ILE A 225 -8.08 -6.05 -3.62
N VAL A 226 -7.11 -6.07 -2.70
CA VAL A 226 -6.82 -7.25 -1.87
C VAL A 226 -8.03 -7.69 -1.06
N ASP A 227 -8.72 -6.75 -0.39
CA ASP A 227 -9.94 -7.03 0.38
C ASP A 227 -11.04 -7.68 -0.48
N VAL A 228 -11.26 -7.18 -1.69
CA VAL A 228 -12.27 -7.71 -2.62
C VAL A 228 -11.90 -9.11 -3.11
N LEU A 229 -10.63 -9.34 -3.46
CA LEU A 229 -10.19 -10.65 -3.94
C LEU A 229 -10.25 -11.72 -2.85
N PHE A 230 -9.84 -11.40 -1.62
CA PHE A 230 -10.03 -12.32 -0.49
C PHE A 230 -11.51 -12.59 -0.24
N ARG A 231 -12.35 -11.56 -0.26
CA ARG A 231 -13.79 -11.72 -0.05
C ARG A 231 -14.47 -12.58 -1.11
N ALA A 232 -14.09 -12.45 -2.38
CA ALA A 232 -14.60 -13.33 -3.44
C ALA A 232 -14.25 -14.80 -3.15
N LEU A 233 -13.11 -15.05 -2.51
CA LEU A 233 -12.62 -16.40 -2.20
C LEU A 233 -12.98 -16.89 -0.79
N ALA A 234 -13.64 -16.07 0.03
CA ALA A 234 -13.94 -16.40 1.42
C ALA A 234 -14.86 -17.62 1.59
N VAL A 235 -15.79 -17.81 0.65
CA VAL A 235 -16.67 -18.99 0.62
C VAL A 235 -15.90 -20.27 0.26
N PRO A 236 -15.25 -20.35 -0.92
CA PRO A 236 -14.56 -21.55 -1.35
C PRO A 236 -13.30 -21.90 -0.54
N LEU A 237 -12.64 -20.92 0.07
CA LEU A 237 -11.38 -21.09 0.81
C LEU A 237 -11.54 -20.69 2.28
N ALA A 238 -12.61 -21.18 2.91
CA ALA A 238 -13.04 -20.83 4.28
C ALA A 238 -11.97 -21.06 5.35
N ASP A 239 -11.09 -22.04 5.12
CA ASP A 239 -9.99 -22.46 5.98
C ASP A 239 -8.73 -21.59 5.83
N ARG A 240 -8.70 -20.68 4.84
CA ARG A 240 -7.50 -19.87 4.50
C ARG A 240 -7.74 -18.37 4.52
N VAL A 241 -8.92 -17.93 4.13
CA VAL A 241 -9.20 -16.50 3.93
C VAL A 241 -9.43 -15.81 5.29
N PRO A 242 -8.71 -14.72 5.59
CA PRO A 242 -8.92 -13.96 6.81
C PRO A 242 -10.17 -13.07 6.71
N ALA A 243 -10.66 -12.61 7.86
CA ALA A 243 -11.51 -11.42 7.91
C ALA A 243 -10.76 -10.18 7.38
N GLN A 244 -11.47 -9.09 7.10
CA GLN A 244 -10.81 -7.87 6.61
C GLN A 244 -9.88 -7.30 7.69
N SER A 245 -8.63 -7.02 7.31
CA SER A 245 -7.71 -6.24 8.15
C SER A 245 -8.11 -4.76 8.15
N GLN A 246 -7.29 -3.90 8.77
CA GLN A 246 -7.52 -2.45 8.80
C GLN A 246 -7.81 -1.80 7.43
N GLY A 247 -7.47 -2.43 6.29
CA GLY A 247 -7.93 -2.06 4.95
C GLY A 247 -7.44 -0.68 4.46
N THR A 248 -6.33 -0.20 5.02
CA THR A 248 -5.73 1.11 4.74
C THR A 248 -4.25 1.11 5.17
N MET A 249 -3.41 1.95 4.56
CA MET A 249 -2.02 2.14 5.03
C MET A 249 -1.89 3.27 6.07
N ASN A 250 -2.97 4.04 6.31
CA ASN A 250 -2.96 5.24 7.15
C ASN A 250 -1.79 6.17 6.79
N ASN A 251 -1.69 6.53 5.52
CA ASN A 251 -0.56 7.28 5.00
C ASN A 251 -0.60 8.72 5.51
N VAL A 252 0.45 9.14 6.22
CA VAL A 252 0.61 10.49 6.75
C VAL A 252 1.89 11.10 6.22
N THR A 253 1.79 12.28 5.64
CA THR A 253 2.94 13.11 5.30
C THR A 253 2.86 14.45 6.00
N ILE A 254 3.97 14.92 6.57
CA ILE A 254 4.07 16.23 7.21
C ILE A 254 5.35 16.89 6.72
N GLY A 255 5.27 18.11 6.21
CA GLY A 255 6.47 18.80 5.79
C GLY A 255 6.34 20.30 5.67
N SER A 256 7.48 20.93 5.42
CA SER A 256 7.58 22.37 5.22
C SER A 256 6.79 22.82 4.00
N ASP A 257 6.07 23.94 4.13
CA ASP A 257 5.45 24.65 2.99
C ASP A 257 6.50 25.36 2.11
N ARG A 258 7.69 25.63 2.66
CA ARG A 258 8.84 26.24 1.97
C ARG A 258 9.87 25.21 1.53
N ARG A 259 10.61 25.54 0.45
CA ARG A 259 11.73 24.75 -0.09
C ARG A 259 13.03 25.57 0.03
N PRO A 260 14.15 24.98 0.49
CA PRO A 260 14.29 23.63 1.06
C PRO A 260 13.59 23.50 2.43
N GLY A 261 13.25 22.28 2.82
CA GLY A 261 12.60 22.02 4.11
C GLY A 261 12.47 20.52 4.39
N PHE A 262 11.89 20.18 5.54
CA PHE A 262 11.70 18.78 5.93
C PHE A 262 10.47 18.15 5.26
N SER A 263 10.52 16.84 5.07
CA SER A 263 9.39 16.01 4.63
C SER A 263 9.44 14.69 5.41
N TYR A 264 8.43 14.48 6.23
CA TYR A 264 8.20 13.25 6.98
C TYR A 264 7.09 12.45 6.29
N TYR A 265 7.29 11.14 6.17
CA TYR A 265 6.36 10.19 5.57
C TYR A 265 6.26 8.96 6.49
N GLU A 266 5.05 8.57 6.85
CA GLU A 266 4.78 7.37 7.65
C GLU A 266 3.52 6.66 7.15
N THR A 267 3.58 5.33 7.12
CA THR A 267 2.40 4.46 7.07
C THR A 267 2.17 3.93 8.49
N ILE A 268 0.96 4.11 9.03
CA ILE A 268 0.67 3.74 10.41
C ILE A 268 -0.04 2.37 10.43
N ALA A 269 0.51 1.44 11.19
CA ALA A 269 -0.04 0.10 11.37
C ALA A 269 -1.40 0.09 12.09
N GLY A 270 -2.08 -1.07 12.11
CA GLY A 270 -3.40 -1.22 12.69
C GLY A 270 -3.77 -2.68 12.91
N GLY A 271 -5.06 -2.99 13.01
CA GLY A 271 -5.50 -4.35 13.31
C GLY A 271 -5.43 -5.30 12.11
N GLU A 272 -4.85 -6.49 12.30
CA GLU A 272 -4.97 -7.59 11.35
C GLU A 272 -6.35 -8.24 11.48
N GLY A 273 -6.97 -8.60 10.35
CA GLY A 273 -8.19 -9.39 10.36
C GLY A 273 -7.93 -10.77 10.97
N ALA A 274 -8.86 -11.28 11.76
CA ALA A 274 -8.74 -12.61 12.33
C ALA A 274 -8.64 -13.68 11.23
N LEU A 275 -7.82 -14.70 11.49
CA LEU A 275 -7.66 -15.84 10.59
C LEU A 275 -8.60 -16.98 11.03
N PRO A 276 -8.88 -17.94 10.13
CA PRO A 276 -9.71 -19.11 10.46
C PRO A 276 -9.19 -19.98 11.62
N TYR A 277 -7.94 -19.75 12.03
CA TYR A 277 -7.22 -20.57 13.00
C TYR A 277 -6.50 -19.76 14.08
N ARG A 278 -6.54 -18.41 14.05
CA ARG A 278 -5.94 -17.57 15.09
C ARG A 278 -6.54 -16.16 15.13
N ALA A 279 -6.42 -15.52 16.29
CA ALA A 279 -6.68 -14.09 16.42
C ALA A 279 -5.75 -13.26 15.50
N GLY A 280 -6.23 -12.11 15.07
CA GLY A 280 -5.44 -11.12 14.34
C GLY A 280 -4.38 -10.49 15.24
N MET A 281 -3.23 -10.15 14.67
CA MET A 281 -2.18 -9.39 15.35
C MET A 281 -2.58 -7.93 15.56
N ASP A 282 -2.23 -7.39 16.72
CA ASP A 282 -2.48 -6.00 17.10
C ASP A 282 -1.39 -5.08 16.53
N GLY A 283 -1.78 -3.95 15.95
CA GLY A 283 -0.86 -2.87 15.55
C GLY A 283 0.21 -3.25 14.51
N VAL A 284 -0.14 -4.07 13.52
CA VAL A 284 0.76 -4.52 12.44
C VAL A 284 0.40 -3.91 11.08
N HIS A 285 1.39 -3.83 10.19
CA HIS A 285 1.15 -3.54 8.77
C HIS A 285 0.60 -4.79 8.09
N THR A 286 -0.44 -4.62 7.28
CA THR A 286 -1.13 -5.72 6.61
C THR A 286 -1.18 -5.53 5.10
N HIS A 287 -1.12 -6.65 4.38
CA HIS A 287 -1.28 -6.73 2.93
C HIS A 287 -0.27 -5.88 2.15
N MET A 288 -0.71 -4.77 1.55
CA MET A 288 0.10 -4.00 0.60
C MET A 288 1.19 -3.14 1.26
N THR A 289 1.44 -3.33 2.56
CA THR A 289 2.46 -2.64 3.34
C THR A 289 3.15 -3.60 4.31
N ASN A 290 4.46 -3.45 4.47
CA ASN A 290 5.33 -4.29 5.33
C ASN A 290 6.51 -3.50 5.93
N THR A 291 6.32 -2.21 6.16
CA THR A 291 7.35 -1.31 6.70
C THR A 291 7.56 -1.52 8.20
N ARG A 292 8.76 -1.27 8.71
CA ARG A 292 8.97 -1.11 10.17
C ARG A 292 8.44 0.25 10.62
N ASN A 293 8.04 0.37 11.88
CA ASN A 293 7.69 1.65 12.46
C ASN A 293 8.91 2.58 12.54
N THR A 294 8.68 3.90 12.49
CA THR A 294 9.74 4.87 12.77
C THR A 294 9.92 5.02 14.28
N PRO A 295 11.11 4.75 14.84
CA PRO A 295 11.38 4.98 16.26
C PRO A 295 11.08 6.42 16.66
N VAL A 296 10.48 6.61 17.84
CA VAL A 296 10.07 7.95 18.34
C VAL A 296 11.28 8.88 18.42
N GLU A 297 12.37 8.44 19.04
CA GLU A 297 13.59 9.23 19.21
C GLU A 297 14.18 9.65 17.86
N ALA A 298 14.24 8.72 16.90
CA ALA A 298 14.75 9.01 15.56
C ALA A 298 13.90 10.06 14.82
N LEU A 299 12.58 10.01 14.98
CA LEU A 299 11.65 10.98 14.42
C LEU A 299 11.87 12.37 15.05
N GLU A 300 11.91 12.46 16.38
CA GLU A 300 12.04 13.73 17.10
C GLU A 300 13.41 14.38 16.91
N LEU A 301 14.46 13.58 16.68
CA LEU A 301 15.79 14.08 16.33
C LEU A 301 15.83 14.66 14.90
N ALA A 302 15.13 14.03 13.96
CA ALA A 302 15.21 14.38 12.55
C ALA A 302 14.25 15.51 12.14
N TYR A 303 13.12 15.67 12.85
CA TYR A 303 12.03 16.54 12.44
C TYR A 303 11.55 17.45 13.57
N PRO A 304 10.99 18.64 13.26
CA PRO A 304 10.37 19.52 14.24
C PRO A 304 8.98 19.00 14.64
N LEU A 305 8.92 17.75 15.07
CA LEU A 305 7.74 16.99 15.43
C LEU A 305 7.97 16.35 16.80
N ARG A 306 6.91 16.17 17.58
CA ARG A 306 6.94 15.44 18.86
C ARG A 306 5.85 14.40 18.90
N VAL A 307 6.18 13.16 19.25
CA VAL A 307 5.19 12.11 19.47
C VAL A 307 4.68 12.22 20.89
N GLU A 308 3.39 12.55 21.05
CA GLU A 308 2.78 12.65 22.39
C GLU A 308 2.14 11.35 22.83
N GLU A 309 1.73 10.52 21.88
CA GLU A 309 1.05 9.27 22.16
C GLU A 309 1.35 8.25 21.06
N TYR A 310 1.71 7.03 21.47
CA TYR A 310 1.78 5.88 20.60
C TYR A 310 1.40 4.64 21.40
N ARG A 311 0.18 4.13 21.18
CA ARG A 311 -0.33 2.96 21.90
C ARG A 311 -1.27 2.13 21.03
N LEU A 312 -1.46 0.87 21.42
CA LEU A 312 -2.58 0.06 20.93
C LEU A 312 -3.91 0.64 21.43
N MET A 313 -5.01 0.29 20.75
CA MET A 313 -6.37 0.65 21.13
C MET A 313 -7.15 -0.62 21.52
N PRO A 314 -7.03 -1.11 22.76
CA PRO A 314 -7.70 -2.32 23.21
C PRO A 314 -9.21 -2.33 22.90
N GLY A 315 -9.69 -3.45 22.35
CA GLY A 315 -11.10 -3.62 22.02
C GLY A 315 -11.53 -2.89 20.74
N SER A 316 -10.59 -2.53 19.88
CA SER A 316 -10.89 -2.00 18.54
C SER A 316 -10.98 -3.09 17.48
N GLY A 317 -10.39 -4.26 17.70
CA GLY A 317 -10.62 -5.46 16.88
C GLY A 317 -12.05 -6.00 17.03
N GLY A 318 -12.61 -6.53 15.94
CA GLY A 318 -13.95 -7.13 15.93
C GLY A 318 -13.99 -8.43 16.72
N GLY A 319 -15.07 -8.66 17.46
CA GLY A 319 -15.32 -9.91 18.18
C GLY A 319 -15.50 -11.10 17.26
N GLY A 320 -15.18 -12.29 17.76
CA GLY A 320 -15.45 -13.56 17.08
C GLY A 320 -14.86 -14.73 17.83
N ARG A 321 -15.01 -15.95 17.32
CA ARG A 321 -14.25 -17.11 17.83
C ARG A 321 -12.76 -16.79 17.88
N PHE A 322 -12.28 -16.11 16.86
CA PHE A 322 -10.99 -15.43 16.85
C PHE A 322 -11.22 -13.93 16.68
N ARG A 323 -10.71 -13.13 17.62
CA ARG A 323 -10.82 -11.67 17.56
C ARG A 323 -9.94 -11.08 16.46
N GLY A 324 -10.39 -9.98 15.86
CA GLY A 324 -9.53 -9.12 15.07
C GLY A 324 -8.47 -8.46 15.94
N GLY A 325 -7.37 -8.06 15.32
CA GLY A 325 -6.32 -7.28 15.95
C GLY A 325 -6.77 -5.85 16.27
N ASP A 326 -6.20 -5.26 17.30
CA ASP A 326 -6.42 -3.89 17.70
C ASP A 326 -5.63 -2.90 16.83
N GLY A 327 -6.24 -1.75 16.57
CA GLY A 327 -5.61 -0.60 15.93
C GLY A 327 -4.64 0.13 16.86
N ILE A 328 -4.07 1.22 16.33
CA ILE A 328 -3.10 2.08 16.99
C ILE A 328 -3.65 3.50 17.11
N ARG A 329 -3.32 4.16 18.21
CA ARG A 329 -3.42 5.61 18.34
C ARG A 329 -2.03 6.23 18.27
N ARG A 330 -1.84 7.13 17.29
CA ARG A 330 -0.61 7.86 17.02
C ARG A 330 -0.90 9.36 17.06
N ALA A 331 -0.26 10.10 17.97
CA ALA A 331 -0.44 11.54 18.14
C ALA A 331 0.88 12.28 17.95
N VAL A 332 0.94 13.18 16.96
CA VAL A 332 2.16 13.91 16.58
C VAL A 332 1.89 15.41 16.60
N ARG A 333 2.65 16.14 17.42
CA ARG A 333 2.58 17.60 17.54
C ARG A 333 3.58 18.27 16.60
N LEU A 334 3.15 19.34 15.94
CA LEU A 334 4.04 20.20 15.18
C LEU A 334 4.77 21.21 16.08
N LEU A 335 6.10 21.24 16.01
CA LEU A 335 6.94 22.21 16.72
C LEU A 335 7.38 23.40 15.83
N ALA A 336 7.41 23.22 14.51
CA ALA A 336 7.67 24.30 13.55
C ALA A 336 6.54 25.35 13.56
N SER A 337 6.81 26.55 13.02
CA SER A 337 5.80 27.62 12.90
C SER A 337 4.62 27.23 12.01
N SER A 338 4.88 26.59 10.87
CA SER A 338 3.90 26.04 9.94
C SER A 338 4.40 24.74 9.30
N ALA A 339 3.45 23.91 8.87
CA ALA A 339 3.69 22.76 8.00
C ALA A 339 2.42 22.45 7.19
N VAL A 340 2.56 21.64 6.16
CA VAL A 340 1.44 21.01 5.46
C VAL A 340 1.40 19.55 5.86
N VAL A 341 0.21 19.07 6.22
CA VAL A 341 -0.07 17.65 6.42
C VAL A 341 -0.93 17.14 5.28
N SER A 342 -0.64 15.94 4.79
CA SER A 342 -1.58 15.15 4.01
C SER A 342 -1.85 13.84 4.73
N VAL A 343 -3.13 13.53 4.92
CA VAL A 343 -3.60 12.23 5.39
C VAL A 343 -4.33 11.58 4.23
N ILE A 344 -3.90 10.38 3.86
CA ILE A 344 -4.58 9.53 2.88
C ILE A 344 -4.87 8.22 3.59
N SER A 345 -6.16 7.95 3.79
CA SER A 345 -6.57 6.84 4.63
C SER A 345 -8.00 6.41 4.31
N ASP A 346 -8.41 5.21 4.70
CA ASP A 346 -9.74 4.63 4.41
C ASP A 346 -10.33 3.92 5.63
N ARG A 347 -11.54 3.36 5.57
CA ARG A 347 -12.23 2.75 6.73
C ARG A 347 -12.53 3.72 7.88
N ARG A 348 -12.90 4.96 7.54
CA ARG A 348 -13.39 5.98 8.48
C ARG A 348 -14.92 6.02 8.48
N ALA A 349 -15.54 5.77 7.34
CA ALA A 349 -16.98 5.61 7.18
C ALA A 349 -17.39 4.13 7.12
N ILE A 350 -16.57 3.25 6.53
CA ILE A 350 -16.90 1.83 6.33
C ILE A 350 -16.00 0.96 7.22
N PRO A 351 -16.53 0.19 8.17
CA PRO A 351 -15.67 -0.63 9.04
C PRO A 351 -15.05 -1.82 8.28
N PRO A 352 -13.88 -2.32 8.70
CA PRO A 352 -13.40 -3.64 8.29
C PRO A 352 -14.38 -4.73 8.70
N LYS A 353 -14.81 -5.56 7.75
CA LYS A 353 -15.82 -6.60 7.99
C LYS A 353 -15.20 -7.82 8.66
N GLY A 354 -15.93 -8.38 9.61
CA GLY A 354 -15.68 -9.74 10.08
C GLY A 354 -16.07 -10.77 9.02
N GLU A 355 -15.67 -12.01 9.25
CA GLU A 355 -15.95 -13.14 8.36
C GLU A 355 -16.72 -14.22 9.11
N ARG A 356 -17.63 -14.90 8.40
CA ARG A 356 -18.38 -16.08 8.91
C ARG A 356 -18.98 -15.89 10.31
N GLY A 357 -19.69 -14.78 10.49
CA GLY A 357 -20.36 -14.43 11.75
C GLY A 357 -19.49 -13.65 12.74
N GLY A 358 -18.22 -13.39 12.42
CA GLY A 358 -17.39 -12.46 13.18
C GLY A 358 -17.86 -11.02 13.03
N GLU A 359 -17.65 -10.23 14.07
CA GLU A 359 -18.03 -8.82 14.12
C GLU A 359 -17.04 -7.94 13.37
N ALA A 360 -17.50 -6.76 12.97
CA ALA A 360 -16.66 -5.78 12.29
C ALA A 360 -15.65 -5.12 13.25
N GLY A 361 -14.46 -4.81 12.73
CA GLY A 361 -13.48 -3.99 13.44
C GLY A 361 -13.95 -2.55 13.57
N ARG A 362 -13.47 -1.86 14.61
CA ARG A 362 -13.75 -0.44 14.81
C ARG A 362 -13.14 0.40 13.67
N ARG A 363 -13.89 1.41 13.23
CA ARG A 363 -13.44 2.39 12.21
C ARG A 363 -12.28 3.23 12.73
N GLY A 364 -11.40 3.62 11.81
CA GLY A 364 -10.38 4.61 12.10
C GLY A 364 -10.98 6.01 12.27
N ARG A 365 -10.21 6.92 12.87
CA ARG A 365 -10.58 8.34 13.02
C ARG A 365 -9.36 9.24 12.94
N ASN A 366 -9.48 10.32 12.19
CA ASN A 366 -8.46 11.36 12.08
C ASN A 366 -8.94 12.59 12.87
N ARG A 367 -8.07 13.21 13.67
CA ARG A 367 -8.41 14.44 14.40
C ARG A 367 -7.26 15.44 14.35
N LEU A 368 -7.63 16.72 14.38
CA LEU A 368 -6.72 17.83 14.65
C LEU A 368 -7.12 18.46 15.98
N VAL A 369 -6.18 18.60 16.91
CA VAL A 369 -6.37 19.38 18.13
C VAL A 369 -5.61 20.70 18.01
N ARG A 370 -6.34 21.82 18.08
CA ARG A 370 -5.82 23.19 17.95
C ARG A 370 -6.39 24.06 19.06
N GLY A 371 -5.52 24.66 19.87
CA GLY A 371 -5.94 25.51 21.00
C GLY A 371 -6.91 24.80 21.96
N GLY A 372 -6.67 23.52 22.25
CA GLY A 372 -7.53 22.68 23.10
C GLY A 372 -8.82 22.15 22.43
N ARG A 373 -9.19 22.64 21.24
CA ARG A 373 -10.37 22.16 20.50
C ARG A 373 -10.01 21.01 19.57
N SER A 374 -10.79 19.93 19.61
CA SER A 374 -10.62 18.77 18.73
C SER A 374 -11.62 18.80 17.58
N VAL A 375 -11.13 18.72 16.35
CA VAL A 375 -11.93 18.67 15.11
C VAL A 375 -11.70 17.32 14.43
N VAL A 376 -12.77 16.69 13.95
CA VAL A 376 -12.69 15.48 13.11
C VAL A 376 -12.26 15.87 11.72
N LEU A 377 -11.24 15.18 11.22
CA LEU A 377 -10.81 15.29 9.84
C LEU A 377 -11.43 14.17 9.00
N PRO A 378 -11.69 14.40 7.71
CA PRO A 378 -12.13 13.34 6.82
C PRO A 378 -11.03 12.28 6.61
N ALA A 379 -11.40 11.18 5.96
CA ALA A 379 -10.49 10.07 5.62
C ALA A 379 -9.27 10.54 4.80
N LYS A 380 -9.47 11.54 3.94
CA LYS A 380 -8.46 12.05 3.02
C LYS A 380 -8.47 13.57 3.10
N VAL A 381 -7.36 14.19 3.50
CA VAL A 381 -7.26 15.64 3.67
C VAL A 381 -5.83 16.13 3.53
N THR A 382 -5.67 17.29 2.88
CA THR A 382 -4.44 18.07 2.86
C THR A 382 -4.74 19.44 3.45
N LEU A 383 -4.03 19.82 4.52
CA LEU A 383 -4.28 21.08 5.23
C LEU A 383 -3.02 21.67 5.85
N ARG A 384 -3.09 22.94 6.23
CA ARG A 384 -2.02 23.63 6.93
C ARG A 384 -2.11 23.46 8.45
N LEU A 385 -1.01 22.98 9.03
CA LEU A 385 -0.76 22.93 10.46
C LEU A 385 -0.06 24.22 10.92
N ARG A 386 -0.29 24.57 12.18
CA ARG A 386 0.35 25.67 12.91
C ARG A 386 1.12 25.09 14.09
N ARG A 387 2.12 25.83 14.58
CA ARG A 387 2.85 25.45 15.80
C ARG A 387 1.89 25.04 16.91
N GLY A 388 2.17 23.91 17.54
CA GLY A 388 1.39 23.39 18.64
C GLY A 388 0.14 22.63 18.21
N ASP A 389 -0.21 22.55 16.94
CA ASP A 389 -1.26 21.64 16.49
C ASP A 389 -0.85 20.17 16.75
N LEU A 390 -1.80 19.36 17.20
CA LEU A 390 -1.62 17.93 17.42
C LEU A 390 -2.49 17.14 16.42
N LEU A 391 -1.85 16.40 15.53
CA LEU A 391 -2.50 15.44 14.64
C LEU A 391 -2.66 14.11 15.37
N VAL A 392 -3.88 13.59 15.46
CA VAL A 392 -4.16 12.29 16.07
C VAL A 392 -4.76 11.36 15.02
N ILE A 393 -4.11 10.23 14.80
CA ILE A 393 -4.58 9.15 13.93
C ILE A 393 -4.91 7.94 14.80
N GLU A 394 -6.19 7.56 14.79
CA GLU A 394 -6.70 6.31 15.36
C GLU A 394 -6.91 5.36 14.19
N THR A 395 -6.10 4.31 14.07
CA THR A 395 -6.18 3.36 12.94
C THR A 395 -7.29 2.32 13.17
N PRO A 396 -7.88 1.75 12.11
CA PRO A 396 -8.91 0.74 12.26
C PRO A 396 -8.40 -0.54 12.95
N GLY A 397 -9.29 -1.24 13.65
CA GLY A 397 -9.06 -2.63 14.05
C GLY A 397 -9.30 -3.60 12.89
N GLY A 398 -8.97 -4.88 13.08
CA GLY A 398 -9.32 -5.94 12.13
C GLY A 398 -10.72 -6.50 12.40
N GLY A 399 -11.37 -7.09 11.40
CA GLY A 399 -12.59 -7.87 11.59
C GLY A 399 -12.34 -9.17 12.35
N GLY A 400 -13.32 -9.63 13.12
CA GLY A 400 -13.29 -10.92 13.79
C GLY A 400 -13.64 -12.08 12.85
N TRP A 401 -13.31 -13.29 13.28
CA TRP A 401 -13.66 -14.52 12.57
C TRP A 401 -14.42 -15.42 13.54
N GLY A 402 -15.71 -15.53 13.29
CA GLY A 402 -16.57 -16.61 13.77
C GLY A 402 -17.59 -16.02 14.70
N THR A 403 -18.72 -16.67 14.89
CA THR A 403 -19.67 -16.18 15.89
C THR A 403 -18.95 -16.05 17.25
N PRO A 404 -18.98 -14.85 17.88
CA PRO A 404 -18.42 -14.68 19.20
C PRO A 404 -19.03 -15.70 20.18
N PRO A 405 -18.25 -16.26 21.11
CA PRO A 405 -18.83 -17.03 22.19
C PRO A 405 -19.81 -16.15 22.98
N VAL A 406 -20.96 -16.70 23.35
CA VAL A 406 -21.95 -16.00 24.18
C VAL A 406 -21.29 -15.63 25.51
N PRO A 407 -21.36 -14.37 25.97
CA PRO A 407 -20.85 -13.99 27.28
C PRO A 407 -21.53 -14.86 28.35
N GLY A 408 -20.73 -15.64 29.09
CA GLY A 408 -21.18 -16.46 30.20
C GLY A 408 -21.41 -15.67 31.47
#